data_AF-A0A529GCY0-F1
#
_entry.id   AF-A0A529GCY0-F1
#
_cell.length_a   1.000
_cell.length_b   1.000
_cell.length_c   1.000
_cell.angle_alpha   90.00
_cell.angle_beta   90.00
_cell.angle_gamma   90.00
#
_symmetry.space_group_name_H-M   'P 1'
#
loop_
_entity.id
_entity.type
_entity.pdbx_description
1 polymer ?
#
loop_
_entity_poly.entity_id
_entity_poly.type
_entity_poly.pdbx_seq_one_letter_code
_entity_poly.pdbx_strand_id
1 'polypeptide(L)'
;YMLSPAWRSAIADAGLGAGPANFDTRKVAKIAILMTDGQFNTAFAGARGAPKSQDQGQMSRGNAESICANMKRDGIEIFTIGFDLNDPSMTATERDQAKTLLKDCATADTSSLKHYYEAANGPELSDAFGKITENIEKLTINR
;
A
#
# COMPACT_ATOMS: atom_id res chain seq x y z
N TYR A 1 -3.72 -8.63 -5.91
CA TYR A 1 -4.67 -9.63 -6.43
C TYR A 1 -5.30 -10.49 -5.32
N MET A 2 -4.53 -11.00 -4.35
CA MET A 2 -5.06 -11.88 -3.28
C MET A 2 -6.03 -11.23 -2.29
N LEU A 3 -6.22 -9.90 -2.33
CA LEU A 3 -7.14 -9.20 -1.42
C LEU A 3 -8.57 -9.10 -1.95
N SER A 4 -8.77 -9.05 -3.27
CA SER A 4 -10.10 -8.83 -3.86
C SER A 4 -10.76 -10.15 -4.31
N PRO A 5 -12.03 -10.40 -3.93
CA PRO A 5 -12.84 -11.52 -4.43
C PRO A 5 -12.93 -11.60 -5.95
N ALA A 6 -12.72 -10.49 -6.67
CA ALA A 6 -12.77 -10.46 -8.13
C ALA A 6 -11.74 -11.40 -8.79
N TRP A 7 -10.66 -11.74 -8.10
CA TRP A 7 -9.64 -12.68 -8.58
C TRP A 7 -9.98 -14.15 -8.32
N ARG A 8 -11.12 -14.44 -7.69
CA ARG A 8 -11.47 -15.80 -7.27
C ARG A 8 -11.55 -16.77 -8.44
N SER A 9 -12.22 -16.39 -9.52
CA SER A 9 -12.31 -17.24 -10.73
C SER A 9 -10.93 -17.55 -11.29
N ALA A 10 -10.11 -16.52 -11.53
CA ALA A 10 -8.76 -16.70 -12.06
C ALA A 10 -7.87 -17.61 -11.20
N ILE A 11 -7.94 -17.50 -9.86
CA ILE A 11 -7.16 -18.36 -8.96
C ILE A 11 -7.69 -19.81 -8.96
N ALA A 12 -9.02 -19.98 -8.99
CA ALA A 12 -9.65 -21.29 -9.05
C ALA A 12 -9.36 -22.00 -10.39
N ASP A 13 -9.49 -21.28 -11.50
CA ASP A 13 -9.21 -21.77 -12.86
C ASP A 13 -7.74 -22.18 -13.02
N ALA A 14 -6.83 -21.49 -12.33
CA ALA A 14 -5.41 -21.84 -12.26
C ALA A 14 -5.10 -23.03 -11.33
N GLY A 15 -6.08 -23.59 -10.61
CA GLY A 15 -5.89 -24.71 -9.69
C GLY A 15 -5.14 -24.35 -8.40
N LEU A 16 -5.09 -23.06 -8.03
CA LEU A 16 -4.32 -22.54 -6.89
C LEU A 16 -5.15 -22.45 -5.58
N GLY A 17 -6.36 -23.02 -5.58
CA GLY A 17 -7.27 -23.06 -4.44
C GLY A 17 -8.53 -22.20 -4.62
N ALA A 18 -9.28 -21.99 -3.54
CA ALA A 18 -10.60 -21.34 -3.58
C ALA A 18 -10.55 -19.81 -3.77
N GLY A 19 -9.36 -19.21 -3.84
CA GLY A 19 -9.18 -17.77 -4.00
C GLY A 19 -9.58 -16.92 -2.78
N PRO A 20 -9.64 -15.58 -2.92
CA PRO A 20 -9.82 -14.68 -1.79
C PRO A 20 -11.25 -14.75 -1.24
N ALA A 21 -11.40 -14.74 0.08
CA ALA A 21 -12.70 -14.64 0.74
C ALA A 21 -13.40 -13.30 0.42
N ASN A 22 -14.73 -13.24 0.60
CA ASN A 22 -15.51 -12.00 0.44
C ASN A 22 -15.06 -10.90 1.41
N PHE A 23 -15.42 -9.66 1.12
CA PHE A 23 -15.30 -8.55 2.07
C PHE A 23 -16.37 -8.71 3.16
N ASP A 24 -16.02 -9.38 4.25
CA ASP A 24 -16.85 -9.49 5.47
C ASP A 24 -15.96 -9.26 6.68
N THR A 25 -15.91 -8.01 7.14
CA THR A 25 -15.01 -7.55 8.21
C THR A 25 -15.28 -8.21 9.57
N ARG A 26 -16.43 -8.90 9.73
CA ARG A 26 -16.75 -9.69 10.94
C ARG A 26 -16.17 -11.09 10.93
N LYS A 27 -15.74 -11.58 9.75
CA LYS A 27 -15.25 -12.95 9.58
C LYS A 27 -13.82 -13.00 9.04
N VAL A 28 -13.43 -12.00 8.26
CA VAL A 28 -12.14 -11.96 7.58
C VAL A 28 -11.59 -10.53 7.64
N ALA A 29 -10.46 -10.37 8.30
CA ALA A 29 -9.64 -9.18 8.15
C ALA A 29 -8.82 -9.27 6.86
N LYS A 30 -8.84 -8.19 6.06
CA LYS A 30 -7.98 -8.05 4.88
C LYS A 30 -7.05 -6.89 5.12
N ILE A 31 -5.75 -7.15 4.97
CA ILE A 31 -4.69 -6.21 5.34
C ILE A 31 -3.71 -6.10 4.18
N ALA A 32 -3.39 -4.88 3.79
CA ALA A 32 -2.36 -4.55 2.82
C ALA A 32 -1.20 -3.86 3.55
N ILE A 33 0.03 -4.30 3.28
CA ILE A 33 1.23 -3.58 3.67
C ILE A 33 1.90 -3.09 2.39
N LEU A 34 1.96 -1.77 2.20
CA LEU A 34 2.55 -1.16 1.02
C LEU A 34 3.88 -0.50 1.40
N MET A 35 4.93 -0.80 0.64
CA MET A 35 6.25 -0.22 0.84
C MET A 35 6.73 0.42 -0.46
N THR A 36 7.34 1.59 -0.37
CA THR A 36 7.95 2.29 -1.52
C THR A 36 9.17 3.09 -1.07
N ASP A 37 10.11 3.28 -1.97
CA ASP A 37 11.23 4.21 -1.85
C ASP A 37 10.86 5.66 -2.22
N GLY A 38 9.60 5.89 -2.56
CA GLY A 38 9.09 7.21 -2.97
C GLY A 38 9.46 7.60 -4.39
N GLN A 39 10.28 6.80 -5.08
CA GLN A 39 10.62 6.98 -6.49
C GLN A 39 9.61 6.23 -7.36
N PHE A 40 8.48 6.88 -7.65
CA PHE A 40 7.43 6.27 -8.46
C PHE A 40 7.92 6.05 -9.90
N ASN A 41 8.08 4.78 -10.27
CA ASN A 41 8.49 4.37 -11.61
C ASN A 41 7.44 4.74 -12.67
N THR A 42 7.93 5.25 -13.80
CA THR A 42 7.17 5.86 -14.90
C THR A 42 6.42 4.87 -15.80
N ALA A 43 6.45 3.56 -15.50
CA ALA A 43 6.03 2.49 -16.42
C ALA A 43 4.51 2.36 -16.68
N PHE A 44 3.64 3.04 -15.92
CA PHE A 44 2.18 2.95 -16.05
C PHE A 44 1.50 4.25 -16.51
N ALA A 45 2.26 5.17 -17.12
CA ALA A 45 1.74 6.45 -17.56
C ALA A 45 1.40 6.55 -19.06
N GLY A 46 1.21 5.40 -19.73
CA GLY A 46 0.67 5.40 -21.09
C GLY A 46 0.70 4.02 -21.76
N ALA A 47 -0.23 3.81 -22.71
CA ALA A 47 -0.18 2.69 -23.63
C ALA A 47 1.17 2.66 -24.38
N ARG A 48 1.60 1.47 -24.83
CA ARG A 48 2.83 1.31 -25.64
C ARG A 48 2.88 2.37 -26.75
N GLY A 49 3.81 3.31 -26.65
CA GLY A 49 4.01 4.39 -27.64
C GLY A 49 3.62 5.81 -27.18
N ALA A 50 3.11 5.99 -25.96
CA ALA A 50 2.85 7.34 -25.43
C ALA A 50 4.18 8.10 -25.19
N PRO A 51 4.27 9.40 -25.56
CA PRO A 51 5.46 10.20 -25.30
C PRO A 51 5.77 10.23 -23.79
N LYS A 52 7.06 10.23 -23.44
CA LYS A 52 7.54 10.42 -22.06
C LYS A 52 7.14 11.82 -21.58
N SER A 53 5.91 12.00 -21.13
CA SER A 53 5.45 13.27 -20.60
C SER A 53 6.11 13.54 -19.25
N GLN A 54 6.25 14.80 -18.87
CA GLN A 54 6.69 15.20 -17.52
C GLN A 54 5.68 14.80 -16.42
N ASP A 55 4.59 14.14 -16.78
CA ASP A 55 3.40 13.86 -15.95
C ASP A 55 3.32 12.41 -15.46
N GLN A 56 4.31 11.58 -15.81
CA GLN A 56 4.24 10.14 -15.54
C GLN A 56 4.31 9.79 -14.05
N GLY A 57 5.12 10.53 -13.29
CA GLY A 57 5.16 10.40 -11.83
C GLY A 57 3.83 10.81 -11.20
N GLN A 58 3.20 11.88 -11.68
CA GLN A 58 1.89 12.32 -11.18
C GLN A 58 0.80 11.30 -11.50
N MET A 59 0.79 10.74 -12.71
CA MET A 59 -0.18 9.71 -13.09
C MET A 59 0.01 8.42 -12.28
N SER A 60 1.26 7.98 -12.05
CA SER A 60 1.54 6.83 -11.19
C SER A 60 1.08 7.08 -9.75
N ARG A 61 1.27 8.29 -9.22
CA ARG A 61 0.78 8.68 -7.90
C ARG A 61 -0.75 8.69 -7.84
N GLY A 62 -1.42 9.30 -8.83
CA GLY A 62 -2.88 9.30 -8.90
C GLY A 62 -3.49 7.89 -9.01
N ASN A 63 -2.82 6.98 -9.73
CA ASN A 63 -3.20 5.57 -9.76
C ASN A 63 -3.07 4.91 -8.39
N ALA A 64 -1.96 5.16 -7.68
CA ALA A 64 -1.76 4.66 -6.33
C ALA A 64 -2.87 5.18 -5.39
N GLU A 65 -3.16 6.49 -5.41
CA GLU A 65 -4.24 7.11 -4.62
C GLU A 65 -5.60 6.46 -4.92
N SER A 66 -5.93 6.26 -6.20
CA SER A 66 -7.19 5.61 -6.59
C SER A 66 -7.29 4.18 -6.06
N ILE A 67 -6.20 3.41 -6.14
CA ILE A 67 -6.15 2.05 -5.62
C ILE A 67 -6.32 2.07 -4.09
N CYS A 68 -5.63 2.97 -3.38
CA CYS A 68 -5.77 3.11 -1.93
C CYS A 68 -7.20 3.49 -1.53
N ALA A 69 -7.83 4.44 -2.23
CA ALA A 69 -9.21 4.84 -1.98
C ALA A 69 -10.19 3.69 -2.17
N ASN A 70 -10.00 2.88 -3.22
CA ASN A 70 -10.81 1.68 -3.45
C ASN A 70 -10.62 0.64 -2.33
N MET A 71 -9.37 0.40 -1.90
CA MET A 71 -9.09 -0.53 -0.80
C MET A 71 -9.72 -0.07 0.52
N LYS A 72 -9.64 1.23 0.84
CA LYS A 72 -10.29 1.80 2.03
C LYS A 72 -11.80 1.64 1.98
N ARG A 73 -12.42 1.93 0.83
CA ARG A 73 -13.87 1.75 0.63
C ARG A 73 -14.31 0.31 0.85
N ASP A 74 -13.48 -0.65 0.42
CA ASP A 74 -13.75 -2.07 0.57
C ASP A 74 -13.41 -2.60 1.99
N GLY A 75 -13.01 -1.72 2.91
CA GLY A 75 -12.73 -2.06 4.31
C GLY A 75 -11.41 -2.79 4.53
N ILE A 76 -10.47 -2.67 3.59
CA ILE A 76 -9.11 -3.22 3.74
C ILE A 76 -8.30 -2.30 4.65
N GLU A 77 -7.64 -2.89 5.63
CA GLU A 77 -6.68 -2.21 6.49
C GLU A 77 -5.37 -1.97 5.74
N ILE A 78 -4.88 -0.75 5.66
CA ILE A 78 -3.69 -0.41 4.87
C ILE A 78 -2.62 0.15 5.79
N PHE A 79 -1.52 -0.60 5.92
CA PHE A 79 -0.27 -0.12 6.49
C PHE A 79 0.67 0.33 5.37
N THR A 80 1.41 1.40 5.58
CA THR A 80 2.38 1.91 4.60
C THR A 80 3.75 2.14 5.24
N ILE A 81 4.80 1.91 4.47
CA ILE A 81 6.19 2.12 4.87
C ILE A 81 6.91 2.92 3.78
N GLY A 82 7.37 4.12 4.11
CA GLY A 82 8.32 4.85 3.29
C GLY A 82 9.74 4.40 3.61
N PHE A 83 10.37 3.70 2.67
CA PHE A 83 11.74 3.19 2.84
C PHE A 83 12.75 4.15 2.21
N ASP A 84 13.82 4.49 2.91
CA ASP A 84 14.91 5.34 2.42
C ASP A 84 14.44 6.64 1.72
N LEU A 85 13.35 7.25 2.21
CA LEU A 85 12.87 8.54 1.71
C LEU A 85 13.87 9.67 1.97
N ASN A 86 14.99 9.36 2.65
CA ASN A 86 16.10 10.26 2.87
C ASN A 86 17.22 10.21 1.84
N ASP A 87 17.09 9.36 0.82
CA ASP A 87 18.04 9.26 -0.29
C ASP A 87 18.43 10.67 -0.83
N PRO A 88 19.74 11.01 -0.88
CA PRO A 88 20.22 12.30 -1.38
C PRO A 88 19.89 12.58 -2.86
N SER A 89 19.59 11.55 -3.65
CA SER A 89 19.16 11.68 -5.04
C SER A 89 17.72 12.17 -5.17
N MET A 90 16.91 12.07 -4.12
CA MET A 90 15.54 12.62 -4.10
C MET A 90 15.53 14.10 -3.80
N THR A 91 14.77 14.86 -4.59
CA THR A 91 14.47 16.25 -4.26
C THR A 91 13.55 16.35 -3.04
N ALA A 92 13.57 17.49 -2.35
CA ALA A 92 12.66 17.75 -1.23
C ALA A 92 11.19 17.61 -1.65
N THR A 93 10.84 18.07 -2.87
CA THR A 93 9.49 17.96 -3.41
C THR A 93 9.05 16.52 -3.62
N GLU A 94 9.89 15.67 -4.21
CA GLU A 94 9.56 14.25 -4.43
C GLU A 94 9.36 13.51 -3.10
N ARG A 95 10.23 13.82 -2.13
CA ARG A 95 10.13 13.29 -0.78
C ARG A 95 8.82 13.68 -0.11
N ASP A 96 8.45 14.96 -0.12
CA ASP A 96 7.21 15.41 0.48
C ASP A 96 5.98 14.80 -0.20
N GLN A 97 6.02 14.69 -1.53
CA GLN A 97 4.97 14.02 -2.31
C GLN A 97 4.83 12.53 -1.97
N ALA A 98 5.94 11.82 -1.79
CA ALA A 98 5.94 10.42 -1.37
C ALA A 98 5.37 10.25 0.04
N LYS A 99 5.80 11.11 0.98
CA LYS A 99 5.29 11.10 2.36
C LYS A 99 3.79 11.38 2.41
N THR A 100 3.32 12.38 1.67
CA THR A 100 1.89 12.70 1.58
C THR A 100 1.10 11.54 1.03
N LEU A 101 1.55 10.96 -0.10
CA LEU A 101 0.87 9.82 -0.70
C LEU A 101 0.78 8.62 0.25
N LEU A 102 1.88 8.27 0.92
CA LEU A 102 1.89 7.14 1.85
C LEU A 102 0.95 7.37 3.04
N LYS A 103 0.97 8.58 3.63
CA LYS A 103 0.05 8.95 4.71
C LYS A 103 -1.41 8.90 4.25
N ASP A 104 -1.70 9.45 3.08
CA ASP A 104 -3.05 9.48 2.51
C ASP A 104 -3.54 8.09 2.09
N CYS A 105 -2.63 7.18 1.76
CA CYS A 105 -2.94 5.80 1.42
C CYS A 105 -3.17 4.91 2.67
N ALA A 106 -2.44 5.14 3.76
CA ALA A 106 -2.60 4.39 5.01
C ALA A 106 -4.01 4.56 5.59
N THR A 107 -4.53 3.54 6.29
CA THR A 107 -5.75 3.75 7.10
C THR A 107 -5.50 4.85 8.13
N ALA A 108 -6.55 5.59 8.50
CA ALA A 108 -6.44 6.59 9.54
C ALA A 108 -5.92 5.95 10.86
N ASP A 109 -4.94 6.61 11.47
CA ASP A 109 -4.45 6.23 12.80
C ASP A 109 -5.58 6.30 13.83
N THR A 110 -5.52 5.43 14.81
CA THR A 110 -6.38 5.48 16.00
C THR A 110 -5.53 5.89 17.21
N SER A 111 -6.16 6.03 18.38
CA SER A 111 -5.44 6.30 19.62
C SER A 111 -4.44 5.19 20.01
N SER A 112 -4.55 3.99 19.41
CA SER A 112 -3.74 2.83 19.75
C SER A 112 -3.00 2.19 18.57
N LEU A 113 -3.27 2.63 17.33
CA LEU A 113 -2.70 2.02 16.12
C LEU A 113 -2.21 3.09 15.16
N LYS A 114 -0.94 2.94 14.77
CA LYS A 114 -0.30 3.71 13.70
C LYS A 114 -0.28 2.87 12.42
N HIS A 115 -0.55 3.48 11.28
CA HIS A 115 -0.60 2.81 9.98
C HIS A 115 0.45 3.33 8.99
N TYR A 116 1.06 4.48 9.26
CA TYR A 116 2.15 5.04 8.47
C TYR A 116 3.49 4.95 9.19
N TYR A 117 4.50 4.41 8.51
CA TYR A 117 5.86 4.23 9.02
C TYR A 117 6.89 4.78 8.03
N GLU A 118 8.04 5.20 8.56
CA GLU A 118 9.22 5.57 7.78
C GLU A 118 10.38 4.72 8.29
N ALA A 119 11.24 4.26 7.39
CA ALA A 119 12.43 3.49 7.71
C ALA A 119 13.57 3.92 6.77
N ALA A 120 14.71 4.34 7.32
CA ALA A 120 15.86 4.78 6.53
C ALA A 120 16.80 3.64 6.11
N ASN A 121 16.67 2.45 6.71
CA ASN A 121 17.60 1.34 6.53
C ASN A 121 16.95 -0.01 6.89
N GLY A 122 17.65 -1.10 6.59
CA GLY A 122 17.17 -2.47 6.83
C GLY A 122 16.73 -2.76 8.28
N PRO A 123 17.51 -2.38 9.31
CA PRO A 123 17.09 -2.50 10.70
C PRO A 123 15.78 -1.76 11.03
N GLU A 124 15.66 -0.49 10.65
CA GLU A 124 14.43 0.29 10.88
C GLU A 124 13.23 -0.28 10.10
N LEU A 125 13.49 -0.85 8.91
CA LEU A 125 12.47 -1.53 8.14
C LEU A 125 11.96 -2.77 8.86
N SER A 126 12.87 -3.57 9.42
CA SER A 126 12.53 -4.73 10.24
C SER A 126 11.68 -4.33 11.45
N ASP A 127 12.06 -3.24 12.13
CA ASP A 127 11.29 -2.70 13.27
C ASP A 127 9.89 -2.22 12.86
N ALA A 128 9.77 -1.57 11.69
CA ALA A 128 8.49 -1.14 11.15
C ALA A 128 7.57 -2.34 10.87
N PHE A 129 8.08 -3.38 10.20
CA PHE A 129 7.33 -4.62 9.97
C PHE A 129 6.96 -5.33 11.26
N GLY A 130 7.84 -5.35 12.26
CA GLY A 130 7.55 -5.89 13.60
C GLY A 130 6.36 -5.19 14.23
N LYS A 131 6.38 -3.85 14.27
CA LYS A 131 5.27 -3.03 14.80
C LYS A 131 3.96 -3.23 14.05
N ILE A 132 4.02 -3.38 12.72
CA ILE A 132 2.83 -3.67 11.91
C ILE A 132 2.26 -5.04 12.28
N THR A 133 3.12 -6.05 12.46
CA THR A 133 2.69 -7.40 12.86
C THR A 133 1.99 -7.39 14.22
N GLU A 134 2.57 -6.71 15.23
CA GLU A 134 1.92 -6.53 16.53
C GLU A 134 0.56 -5.82 16.43
N ASN A 135 0.45 -4.83 15.53
CA ASN A 135 -0.80 -4.11 15.30
C ASN A 135 -1.86 -4.99 14.61
N ILE A 136 -1.45 -5.84 13.67
CA ILE A 136 -2.32 -6.83 13.02
C ILE A 136 -2.89 -7.82 14.05
N GLU A 137 -2.06 -8.27 14.99
CA GLU A 137 -2.51 -9.16 16.08
C GLU A 137 -3.56 -8.47 16.96
N LYS A 138 -3.32 -7.22 17.38
CA LYS A 138 -4.30 -6.43 18.15
C LYS A 138 -5.62 -6.22 17.40
N LEU A 139 -5.57 -5.96 16.09
CA LEU A 139 -6.74 -5.83 15.24
C LEU A 139 -7.55 -7.13 15.12
N THR A 140 -6.91 -8.28 15.28
CA THR A 140 -7.55 -9.60 15.24
C THR A 140 -8.20 -9.92 16.58
N ILE A 141 -7.62 -9.48 17.70
CA ILE A 141 -8.17 -9.67 19.05
C ILE A 141 -9.37 -8.76 19.33
N ASN A 142 -9.36 -7.53 18.80
CA ASN A 142 -10.41 -6.53 19.05
C ASN A 142 -11.65 -6.66 18.14
N ARG A 143 -11.69 -7.65 17.24
CA ARG A 143 -12.82 -7.92 16.34
C ARG A 143 -13.59 -9.16 16.77
#